data_AF-A0A1G7P616-F1
#
_entry.id   AF-A0A1G7P616-F1
#
_cell.length_a   1.000
_cell.length_b   1.000
_cell.length_c   1.000
_cell.angle_alpha   90.00
_cell.angle_beta   90.00
_cell.angle_gamma   90.00
#
_symmetry.space_group_name_H-M   'P 1'
#
loop_
_entity.id
_entity.type
_entity.pdbx_description
1 polymer ?
#
loop_
_entity_poly.entity_id
_entity_poly.type
_entity_poly.pdbx_seq_one_letter_code
_entity_poly.pdbx_strand_id
1 'polypeptide(L)' 'MIKKTGLILLLFLCSCSVSKPVIDNSLIIARHPKPIKVFGIGNWKPGYSVLTLIDADNQYFVITTKQIDTLKKGAIYIK' A
#
# COMPACT_ATOMS: atom_id res chain seq x y z
N MET A 1 -27.10 26.26 -32.55
CA MET A 1 -25.72 26.17 -31.97
C MET A 1 -25.80 25.56 -30.58
N ILE A 2 -25.66 24.23 -30.48
CA ILE A 2 -25.68 23.52 -29.19
C ILE A 2 -24.24 23.51 -28.65
N LYS A 3 -24.03 24.19 -27.51
CA LYS A 3 -22.74 24.29 -26.80
C LYS A 3 -22.31 22.90 -26.29
N LYS A 4 -21.50 22.17 -27.07
CA LYS A 4 -20.92 20.85 -26.72
C LYS A 4 -19.70 20.95 -25.80
N THR A 5 -19.65 21.93 -24.90
CA THR A 5 -18.44 22.20 -24.09
C THR A 5 -18.46 21.53 -22.70
N GLY A 6 -19.62 21.04 -22.25
CA GLY A 6 -19.77 20.48 -20.90
C GLY A 6 -19.38 18.99 -20.74
N LEU A 7 -19.31 18.23 -21.84
CA LEU A 7 -19.14 16.77 -21.75
C LEU A 7 -17.68 16.34 -21.54
N ILE A 8 -16.71 17.19 -21.88
CA ILE A 8 -15.27 16.86 -21.81
C ILE A 8 -14.74 16.98 -20.36
N LEU A 9 -15.39 17.79 -19.51
CA LEU A 9 -14.92 18.06 -18.15
C LEU A 9 -15.13 16.87 -17.19
N LEU A 10 -16.11 16.01 -17.45
CA LEU A 10 -16.41 14.85 -16.58
C LEU A 10 -15.41 13.69 -16.73
N LEU A 11 -14.69 13.60 -17.86
CA LEU A 11 -13.76 12.49 -18.11
C LEU A 11 -12.44 12.60 -17.33
N PHE A 12 -12.15 13.75 -16.72
CA PHE A 12 -10.90 13.97 -15.97
C PHE A 12 -10.94 13.52 -14.50
N LEU A 13 -12.10 13.14 -13.96
CA LEU A 13 -12.26 12.82 -12.53
C LEU A 13 -12.12 11.32 -12.21
N CYS A 14 -12.00 10.44 -13.22
CA CYS A 14 -11.95 8.98 -13.01
C CYS A 14 -10.52 8.42 -12.81
N SER A 15 -9.48 9.26 -12.75
CA SER A 15 -8.07 8.82 -12.79
C SER A 15 -7.42 8.55 -11.42
N CYS A 16 -8.18 8.20 -10.37
CA CYS A 16 -7.62 7.95 -9.03
C CYS A 16 -8.08 6.62 -8.44
N SER A 17 -7.63 5.52 -9.03
CA SER A 17 -7.55 4.22 -8.32
C SER A 17 -6.36 3.44 -8.82
N VAL A 18 -5.17 3.95 -8.54
CA VAL A 18 -3.93 3.17 -8.71
C VAL A 18 -3.91 2.13 -7.60
N SER A 19 -4.46 0.96 -7.89
CA SER A 19 -4.28 -0.23 -7.06
C SER A 19 -2.79 -0.56 -7.06
N LYS A 20 -2.13 -0.40 -5.91
CA LYS A 20 -0.72 -0.74 -5.79
C LYS A 20 -0.58 -2.25 -5.87
N PRO A 21 0.36 -2.78 -6.68
CA PRO A 21 0.57 -4.22 -6.74
C PRO A 21 0.94 -4.72 -5.34
N VAL A 22 0.26 -5.77 -4.90
CA VAL A 22 0.61 -6.48 -3.67
C VAL A 22 1.87 -7.28 -3.98
N ILE A 23 3.00 -6.88 -3.39
CA ILE A 23 4.27 -7.57 -3.63
C ILE A 23 4.40 -8.67 -2.59
N ASP A 24 4.45 -9.92 -3.04
CA ASP A 24 4.59 -11.09 -2.19
C ASP A 24 6.04 -11.23 -1.74
N ASN A 25 6.50 -10.38 -0.82
CA ASN A 25 7.86 -10.51 -0.30
C ASN A 25 8.15 -9.75 1.00
N SER A 26 8.32 -10.49 2.10
CA SER A 26 8.92 -9.96 3.33
C SER A 26 10.37 -9.47 3.12
N LEU A 27 11.05 -9.88 2.03
CA LEU A 27 12.38 -9.35 1.65
C LEU A 27 12.36 -7.86 1.34
N ILE A 28 11.21 -7.26 1.02
CA ILE A 28 11.11 -5.81 0.84
C ILE A 28 11.51 -5.11 2.12
N ILE A 29 11.05 -5.57 3.28
CA ILE A 29 11.40 -4.95 4.57
C ILE A 29 12.92 -5.02 4.79
N ALA A 30 13.53 -6.17 4.54
CA ALA A 30 14.97 -6.38 4.77
C ALA A 30 15.87 -5.61 3.79
N ARG A 31 15.39 -5.34 2.56
CA ARG A 31 16.17 -4.66 1.52
C ARG A 31 15.85 -3.18 1.36
N HIS A 32 14.81 -2.68 2.03
CA HIS A 32 14.41 -1.29 1.88
C HIS A 32 15.51 -0.38 2.46
N PRO A 33 15.93 0.66 1.72
CA PRO A 33 17.05 1.50 2.13
C PRO A 33 16.71 2.42 3.32
N LYS A 34 15.43 2.55 3.67
CA LYS A 34 14.92 3.48 4.67
C LYS A 34 14.15 2.75 5.78
N PRO A 35 13.95 3.37 6.96
CA PRO A 35 13.06 2.84 7.98
C PRO A 35 11.64 2.68 7.44
N ILE A 36 11.00 1.57 7.81
CA ILE A 36 9.62 1.26 7.42
C ILE A 36 8.76 1.13 8.66
N LYS A 37 7.59 1.75 8.65
CA LYS A 37 6.58 1.61 9.69
C LYS A 37 5.39 0.78 9.19
N VAL A 38 4.89 -0.11 10.05
CA VAL A 38 3.62 -0.82 9.81
C VAL A 38 2.47 0.15 10.01
N PHE A 39 1.80 0.54 8.93
CA PHE A 39 0.63 1.42 8.96
C PHE A 39 -0.67 0.63 9.18
N GLY A 40 -0.77 -0.57 8.61
CA GLY A 40 -1.96 -1.41 8.69
C GLY A 40 -1.63 -2.89 8.65
N ILE A 41 -2.48 -3.69 9.30
CA ILE A 41 -2.41 -5.15 9.29
C ILE A 41 -3.81 -5.63 8.96
N GLY A 42 -3.93 -6.43 7.91
CA GLY A 42 -5.17 -7.06 7.49
C GLY A 42 -5.00 -8.56 7.29
N ASN A 43 -6.13 -9.25 7.16
CA ASN A 43 -6.16 -10.67 6.80
C ASN A 43 -6.14 -10.80 5.27
N TRP A 44 -5.42 -11.81 4.75
CA TRP A 44 -5.39 -12.09 3.31
C TRP A 44 -5.98 -13.45 2.98
N LYS A 45 -5.20 -14.52 3.19
CA LYS A 45 -5.60 -15.93 3.05
C LYS A 45 -5.30 -16.65 4.37
N PRO A 46 -5.88 -17.84 4.64
CA PRO A 46 -5.63 -18.55 5.88
C PRO A 46 -4.13 -18.69 6.19
N GLY A 47 -3.71 -18.22 7.37
CA GLY A 47 -2.30 -18.22 7.81
C GLY A 47 -1.43 -17.08 7.26
N TYR A 48 -2.00 -16.11 6.57
CA TYR A 48 -1.29 -14.97 5.99
C TYR A 48 -1.96 -13.63 6.33
N SER A 49 -1.12 -12.63 6.54
CA SER A 49 -1.52 -11.25 6.73
C SER A 49 -1.06 -10.39 5.55
N VAL A 50 -1.82 -9.34 5.27
CA VAL A 50 -1.42 -8.25 4.39
C VAL A 50 -1.00 -7.06 5.23
N LEU A 51 0.19 -6.52 4.98
CA LEU A 51 0.72 -5.37 5.69
C LEU A 51 0.71 -4.16 4.78
N THR A 52 0.11 -3.07 5.25
CA THR A 52 0.32 -1.75 4.68
C THR A 52 1.52 -1.12 5.38
N LEU A 53 2.56 -0.82 4.60
CA LEU A 53 3.82 -0.27 5.06
C LEU A 53 3.97 1.16 4.55
N ILE A 54 4.64 2.01 5.33
CA ILE A 54 4.98 3.38 4.97
C ILE A 54 6.46 3.62 5.26
N ASP A 55 7.20 4.18 4.30
CA ASP A 55 8.59 4.58 4.50
C ASP A 55 8.72 6.02 5.05
N ALA A 56 9.96 6.46 5.28
CA ALA A 56 10.26 7.80 5.77
C ALA A 56 9.89 8.95 4.79
N ASP A 57 9.68 8.64 3.50
CA ASP A 57 9.25 9.60 2.48
C ASP A 57 7.72 9.61 2.30
N ASN A 58 6.98 8.90 3.17
CA ASN A 58 5.55 8.67 3.07
C ASN A 58 5.11 7.85 1.84
N GLN A 59 6.01 7.03 1.27
CA GLN A 59 5.62 6.08 0.24
C GLN A 59 4.97 4.86 0.86
N TYR A 60 3.74 4.58 0.43
CA TYR A 60 3.00 3.40 0.85
C TYR A 60 3.27 2.22 -0.07
N PHE A 61 3.43 1.03 0.49
CA PHE A 61 3.43 -0.22 -0.25
C PHE A 61 2.78 -1.33 0.57
N VAL A 62 2.34 -2.38 -0.12
CA VAL A 62 1.59 -3.48 0.47
C VAL A 62 2.36 -4.77 0.24
N ILE A 63 2.56 -5.53 1.31
CA ILE A 63 3.17 -6.86 1.23
C ILE A 63 2.27 -7.91 1.85
N THR A 64 2.42 -9.15 1.41
CA THR A 64 1.90 -10.32 2.09
C THR A 64 3.00 -11.01 2.88
N THR A 65 2.65 -11.51 4.06
CA THR A 65 3.55 -12.28 4.93
C THR A 65 2.75 -13.38 5.61
N LYS A 66 3.45 -14.41 6.10
CA LYS A 66 2.85 -15.33 7.07
C LYS A 66 2.35 -14.53 8.27
N GLN A 67 1.22 -14.97 8.85
CA GLN A 67 0.68 -14.34 10.04
C GLN A 67 1.70 -14.41 11.18
N ILE A 68 1.93 -13.27 11.82
CA ILE A 68 2.84 -13.11 12.96
C ILE A 68 2.04 -12.46 14.07
N ASP A 69 1.67 -13.22 15.10
CA ASP A 69 0.78 -12.73 16.16
C ASP A 69 1.42 -11.64 17.05
N THR A 70 2.76 -11.54 17.01
CA THR A 70 3.51 -10.49 17.72
C THR A 70 3.60 -9.19 16.94
N LEU A 71 3.18 -9.16 15.67
CA LEU A 71 3.25 -7.98 14.83
C LEU A 71 2.21 -6.94 15.25
N LYS A 72 2.64 -5.69 15.45
CA LYS A 72 1.77 -4.59 15.87
C LYS A 72 1.80 -3.46 14.86
N LYS A 73 0.66 -2.82 14.66
CA LYS A 73 0.58 -1.53 13.97
C LYS A 73 1.50 -0.53 14.68
N GLY A 74 2.26 0.24 13.90
CA GLY A 74 3.27 1.17 14.40
C GLY A 74 4.65 0.54 14.61
N ALA A 75 4.83 -0.77 14.47
CA ALA A 75 6.17 -1.38 14.47
C ALA A 75 7.06 -0.74 13.41
N ILE A 76 8.30 -0.42 13.78
CA ILE A 76 9.29 0.20 12.90
C ILE A 76 10.42 -0.80 12.66
N TYR A 77 10.73 -1.03 11.40
CA TYR A 77 11.87 -1.79 10.95
C TYR A 77 12.97 -0.83 10.53
N ILE A 78 14.11 -0.92 11.22
CA ILE A 78 15.33 -0.18 10.94
C ILE A 78 16.37 -1.23 10.57
N LYS A 79 17.13 -0.98 9.50
CA LYS A 79 18.23 -1.85 9.09
C LYS A 79 19.38 -1.79 10.10
#